data_AF-A0A838Y4D9-F1
#
_entry.id   AF-A0A838Y4D9-F1
#
_cell.length_a   1.000
_cell.length_b   1.000
_cell.length_c   1.000
_cell.angle_alpha   90.00
_cell.angle_beta   90.00
_cell.angle_gamma   90.00
#
_symmetry.space_group_name_H-M   'P 1'
#
loop_
_entity.id
_entity.type
_entity.pdbx_description
1 polymer ?
#
loop_
_entity_poly.entity_id
_entity_poly.type
_entity_poly.pdbx_seq_one_letter_code
_entity_poly.pdbx_strand_id
1 'polypeptide(L)'
;MPSRAARDVLDERARQAIEEGFTAEHDDQHRRGELTFAAIAYLMALVNPNGARTWWPGWSWSWAWFKPQGPRRDLVKAGALILAEIERLDRAGRGG
;
A
#
# COMPACT_ATOMS: atom_id res chain seq x y z
N MET A 1 15.33 19.05 -3.71
CA MET A 1 15.54 17.60 -3.96
C MET A 1 14.76 16.82 -2.91
N PRO A 2 13.93 15.83 -3.29
CA PRO A 2 13.22 15.01 -2.31
C PRO A 2 14.20 14.24 -1.42
N SER A 3 13.80 14.00 -0.16
CA SER A 3 14.59 13.22 0.79
C SER A 3 14.80 11.78 0.29
N ARG A 4 15.74 11.03 0.89
CA ARG A 4 15.88 9.60 0.58
C ARG A 4 14.57 8.84 0.86
N ALA A 5 13.91 9.13 1.98
CA ALA A 5 12.66 8.48 2.35
C ALA A 5 11.53 8.74 1.34
N ALA A 6 11.40 9.96 0.82
CA ALA A 6 10.41 10.27 -0.20
C ALA A 6 10.66 9.50 -1.51
N ARG A 7 11.94 9.38 -1.92
CA ARG A 7 12.32 8.57 -3.09
C ARG A 7 12.01 7.09 -2.88
N ASP A 8 12.35 6.54 -1.72
CA ASP A 8 12.09 5.11 -1.42
C ASP A 8 10.60 4.76 -1.54
N VAL A 9 9.69 5.67 -1.17
CA VAL A 9 8.23 5.49 -1.33
C VAL A 9 7.82 5.49 -2.80
N LEU A 10 8.34 6.43 -3.61
CA LEU A 10 8.06 6.48 -5.05
C LEU A 10 8.60 5.25 -5.77
N ASP A 11 9.80 4.80 -5.41
CA ASP A 11 10.43 3.60 -5.97
C ASP A 11 9.63 2.35 -5.61
N GLU A 12 9.11 2.25 -4.37
CA GLU A 12 8.24 1.14 -3.97
C GLU A 12 6.88 1.17 -4.68
N ARG A 13 6.29 2.36 -4.89
CA ARG A 13 5.06 2.50 -5.68
C ARG A 13 5.26 1.99 -7.11
N ALA A 14 6.38 2.36 -7.74
CA ALA A 14 6.76 1.87 -9.06
C ALA A 14 7.00 0.35 -9.06
N ARG A 15 7.71 -0.16 -8.05
CA ARG A 15 7.94 -1.61 -7.89
C ARG A 15 6.63 -2.39 -7.75
N GLN A 16 5.69 -1.93 -6.92
CA GLN A 16 4.37 -2.58 -6.76
C GLN A 16 3.60 -2.62 -8.08
N ALA A 17 3.65 -1.55 -8.88
CA ALA A 17 3.02 -1.53 -10.19
C ALA A 17 3.68 -2.51 -11.17
N ILE A 18 5.02 -2.56 -11.22
CA ILE A 18 5.77 -3.37 -12.19
C ILE A 18 5.81 -4.84 -11.81
N GLU A 19 6.15 -5.16 -10.56
CA GLU A 19 6.41 -6.53 -10.11
C GLU A 19 5.15 -7.25 -9.63
N GLU A 20 4.23 -6.53 -8.98
CA GLU A 20 3.01 -7.13 -8.40
C GLU A 20 1.77 -6.85 -9.28
N GLY A 21 1.90 -6.03 -10.33
CA GLY A 21 0.81 -5.67 -11.23
C GLY A 21 -0.20 -4.68 -10.63
N PHE A 22 0.16 -3.97 -9.56
CA PHE A 22 -0.73 -2.99 -8.90
C PHE A 22 -0.72 -1.65 -9.68
N THR A 23 -1.19 -1.70 -10.92
CA THR A 23 -1.30 -0.53 -11.79
C THR A 23 -2.41 0.42 -11.33
N ALA A 24 -2.47 1.62 -11.92
CA ALA A 24 -3.56 2.56 -11.66
C ALA A 24 -4.94 1.92 -11.95
N GLU A 25 -5.05 1.13 -13.02
CA GLU A 25 -6.28 0.43 -13.41
C GLU A 25 -6.65 -0.68 -12.43
N HIS A 26 -5.65 -1.38 -11.86
CA HIS A 26 -5.87 -2.32 -10.76
C HIS A 26 -6.42 -1.59 -9.54
N ASP A 27 -5.78 -0.49 -9.14
CA ASP A 27 -6.15 0.27 -7.96
C ASP A 27 -7.58 0.82 -8.09
N ASP A 28 -7.99 1.26 -9.29
CA ASP A 28 -9.32 1.81 -9.56
C ASP A 28 -10.47 0.79 -9.38
N GLN A 29 -10.14 -0.52 -9.34
CA GLN A 29 -11.08 -1.60 -9.04
C GLN A 29 -11.33 -1.78 -7.54
N HIS A 30 -10.43 -1.27 -6.69
CA HIS A 30 -10.44 -1.44 -5.24
C HIS A 30 -11.05 -0.23 -4.53
N ARG A 31 -12.39 -0.22 -4.45
CA ARG A 31 -13.16 0.94 -3.96
C ARG A 31 -13.72 0.78 -2.55
N ARG A 32 -13.43 -0.33 -1.87
CA ARG A 32 -13.91 -0.63 -0.51
C ARG A 32 -12.81 -0.41 0.54
N GLY A 33 -11.77 0.33 0.17
CA GLY A 33 -10.66 0.72 1.04
C GLY A 33 -9.53 -0.31 1.08
N GLU A 34 -9.47 -1.25 0.15
CA GLU A 34 -8.47 -2.33 0.15
C GLU A 34 -7.03 -1.79 0.23
N LEU A 35 -6.71 -0.72 -0.51
CA LEU A 35 -5.38 -0.09 -0.46
C LEU A 35 -5.07 0.47 0.94
N THR A 36 -6.03 1.15 1.56
CA THR A 36 -5.92 1.67 2.93
C THR A 36 -5.77 0.54 3.94
N PHE A 37 -6.57 -0.52 3.83
CA PHE A 37 -6.47 -1.72 4.68
C PHE A 37 -5.10 -2.40 4.54
N ALA A 38 -4.59 -2.54 3.33
CA ALA A 38 -3.25 -3.07 3.09
C ALA A 38 -2.16 -2.17 3.70
N ALA A 39 -2.29 -0.83 3.61
CA ALA A 39 -1.38 0.10 4.26
C ALA A 39 -1.41 -0.06 5.79
N ILE A 40 -2.60 -0.16 6.39
CA ILE A 40 -2.77 -0.40 7.82
C ILE A 40 -2.15 -1.73 8.23
N ALA A 41 -2.29 -2.80 7.42
CA ALA A 41 -1.66 -4.09 7.71
C ALA A 41 -0.13 -3.97 7.82
N TYR A 42 0.51 -3.23 6.90
CA TYR A 42 1.94 -2.95 7.01
C TYR A 42 2.28 -2.09 8.24
N LEU A 43 1.51 -1.06 8.56
CA LEU A 43 1.70 -0.26 9.77
C LEU A 43 1.56 -1.10 11.06
N MET A 44 0.57 -1.99 11.09
CA MET A 44 0.32 -2.87 12.22
C MET A 44 1.40 -3.93 12.37
N ALA A 45 2.09 -4.33 11.29
CA ALA A 45 3.23 -5.22 11.39
C ALA A 45 4.38 -4.63 12.24
N LEU A 46 4.47 -3.30 12.36
CA LEU A 46 5.44 -2.62 13.23
C LEU A 46 5.04 -2.70 14.71
N VAL A 47 3.75 -2.50 14.99
CA VAL A 47 3.24 -2.33 16.35
C VAL A 47 2.91 -3.67 16.99
N ASN A 48 2.28 -4.55 16.21
CA ASN A 48 1.85 -5.88 16.63
C ASN A 48 1.81 -6.80 15.41
N PRO A 49 2.86 -7.61 15.17
CA PRO A 49 2.93 -8.54 14.03
C PRO A 49 1.72 -9.47 13.91
N ASN A 50 1.12 -9.87 15.04
CA ASN A 50 -0.09 -10.70 15.05
C ASN A 50 -1.36 -9.92 14.65
N GLY A 51 -1.37 -8.61 14.88
CA GLY A 51 -2.47 -7.70 14.54
C GLY A 51 -2.49 -7.30 13.07
N ALA A 52 -1.36 -7.37 12.35
CA ALA A 52 -1.29 -7.05 10.93
C ALA A 52 -2.26 -7.89 10.08
N ARG A 53 -2.44 -9.16 10.45
CA ARG A 53 -3.33 -10.11 9.78
C ARG A 53 -4.82 -9.73 9.89
N THR A 54 -5.20 -8.90 10.85
CA THR A 54 -6.59 -8.43 10.98
C THR A 54 -6.93 -7.37 9.95
N TRP A 55 -5.93 -6.62 9.48
CA TRP A 55 -6.14 -5.46 8.61
C TRP A 55 -5.87 -5.74 7.14
N TRP A 56 -5.21 -6.84 6.81
CA TRP A 56 -4.99 -7.20 5.42
C TRP A 56 -6.33 -7.48 4.71
N PRO A 57 -6.56 -6.98 3.49
CA PRO A 57 -7.82 -7.13 2.77
C PRO A 57 -8.00 -8.54 2.17
N GLY A 58 -7.92 -9.58 3.01
CA GLY A 58 -7.96 -10.99 2.61
C GLY A 58 -9.26 -11.45 1.93
N TRP A 59 -10.31 -10.63 1.95
CA TRP A 59 -11.54 -10.87 1.19
C TRP A 59 -11.40 -10.55 -0.31
N SER A 60 -10.37 -9.78 -0.68
CA SER A 60 -10.13 -9.30 -2.05
C SER A 60 -8.74 -9.68 -2.54
N TRP A 61 -7.74 -9.68 -1.64
CA TRP A 61 -6.33 -9.81 -1.99
C TRP A 61 -5.74 -11.09 -1.40
N SER A 62 -4.89 -11.75 -2.19
CA SER A 62 -4.17 -12.94 -1.74
C SER A 62 -3.20 -12.61 -0.61
N TRP A 63 -3.13 -13.50 0.40
CA TRP A 63 -2.12 -13.44 1.45
C TRP A 63 -0.68 -13.49 0.92
N ALA A 64 -0.45 -14.02 -0.28
CA ALA A 64 0.87 -14.07 -0.89
C ALA A 64 1.44 -12.68 -1.22
N TRP A 65 0.60 -11.65 -1.34
CA TRP A 65 1.03 -10.27 -1.54
C TRP A 65 1.45 -9.57 -0.24
N PHE A 66 1.07 -10.12 0.92
CA PHE A 66 1.47 -9.58 2.21
C PHE A 66 2.86 -10.08 2.61
N LYS A 67 3.88 -9.22 2.40
CA LYS A 67 5.30 -9.58 2.56
C LYS A 67 6.00 -8.61 3.54
N PRO A 68 5.68 -8.61 4.84
CA PRO A 68 6.33 -7.72 5.81
C PRO A 68 7.83 -7.99 5.91
N GLN A 69 8.64 -6.93 5.96
CA GLN A 69 10.11 -6.97 5.86
C GLN A 69 10.80 -6.01 6.84
N GLY A 70 10.15 -5.75 7.97
CA GLY A 70 10.72 -4.98 9.07
C GLY A 70 10.42 -3.49 8.97
N PRO A 71 10.70 -2.73 10.05
CA PRO A 71 9.99 -1.47 10.30
C PRO A 71 10.13 -0.43 9.19
N ARG A 72 11.35 -0.18 8.71
CA ARG A 72 11.58 0.82 7.66
C ARG A 72 10.97 0.39 6.32
N ARG A 73 11.10 -0.88 5.93
CA ARG A 73 10.57 -1.36 4.65
C ARG A 73 9.05 -1.40 4.65
N ASP A 74 8.44 -1.75 5.78
CA ASP A 74 6.99 -1.79 5.93
C ASP A 74 6.38 -0.38 5.94
N LEU A 75 7.04 0.61 6.53
CA LEU A 75 6.66 2.03 6.39
C LEU A 75 6.70 2.50 4.93
N VAL A 76 7.72 2.09 4.17
CA VAL A 76 7.83 2.44 2.74
C VAL A 76 6.70 1.81 1.93
N LYS A 77 6.37 0.53 2.19
CA LYS A 77 5.24 -0.17 1.55
C LYS A 77 3.90 0.46 1.91
N ALA A 78 3.69 0.79 3.18
CA ALA A 78 2.49 1.50 3.62
C ALA A 78 2.37 2.86 2.95
N GLY A 79 3.46 3.63 2.87
CA GLY A 79 3.50 4.92 2.18
C GLY A 79 3.17 4.79 0.68
N ALA A 80 3.68 3.76 0.02
CA ALA A 80 3.38 3.50 -1.40
C ALA A 80 1.89 3.16 -1.63
N LEU A 81 1.28 2.38 -0.73
CA LEU A 81 -0.15 2.06 -0.79
C LEU A 81 -1.05 3.26 -0.47
N ILE A 82 -0.64 4.13 0.46
CA ILE A 82 -1.32 5.39 0.74
C ILE A 82 -1.26 6.30 -0.49
N LEU A 83 -0.09 6.42 -1.12
CA LEU A 83 0.07 7.18 -2.35
C LEU A 83 -0.85 6.63 -3.45
N ALA A 84 -0.87 5.31 -3.65
CA ALA A 84 -1.76 4.67 -4.62
C ALA A 84 -3.24 4.96 -4.35
N GLU A 85 -3.68 4.98 -3.08
CA GLU A 85 -5.07 5.32 -2.73
C GLU A 85 -5.39 6.79 -2.99
N ILE A 86 -4.46 7.71 -2.70
CA ILE A 86 -4.60 9.13 -3.03
C ILE A 86 -4.73 9.29 -4.55
N GLU A 87 -3.84 8.69 -5.33
CA GLU A 87 -3.90 8.73 -6.80
C GLU A 87 -5.24 8.17 -7.33
N ARG A 88 -5.75 7.09 -6.73
CA ARG A 88 -7.05 6.49 -7.07
C ARG A 88 -8.21 7.45 -6.75
N LEU A 89 -8.16 8.14 -5.61
CA LEU A 89 -9.15 9.14 -5.21
C LEU A 89 -9.11 10.36 -6.13
N ASP A 90 -7.92 10.84 -6.48
CA ASP A 90 -7.71 11.96 -7.41
C ASP A 90 -8.30 11.64 -8.78
N ARG A 91 -8.00 10.46 -9.34
CA ARG A 91 -8.59 10.00 -10.61
C ARG A 91 -10.11 9.86 -10.54
N ALA A 92 -10.65 9.46 -9.39
CA ALA A 92 -12.09 9.34 -9.16
C ALA A 92 -12.80 10.69 -8.92
N GLY A 93 -12.07 11.81 -8.91
CA GLY A 93 -12.62 13.14 -8.59
C GLY A 93 -13.05 13.27 -7.13
N ARG A 94 -12.41 12.52 -6.22
CA ARG A 94 -12.69 12.49 -4.78
C ARG A 94 -11.56 13.07 -3.92
N GLY A 95 -10.48 13.57 -4.54
CA GLY A 95 -9.42 14.33 -3.88
C GLY A 95 -9.89 15.76 -3.63
N GLY A 96 -10.40 16.02 -2.42
CA GLY A 96 -10.72 17.37 -1.94
C GLY A 96 -9.53 18.01 -1.28
#